data_AF-A0A7Z8P359-F1
#
_entry.id   AF-A0A7Z8P359-F1
#
_cell.length_a   1.000
_cell.length_b   1.000
_cell.length_c   1.000
_cell.angle_alpha   90.00
_cell.angle_beta   90.00
_cell.angle_gamma   90.00
#
_symmetry.space_group_name_H-M   'P 1'
#
loop_
_entity.id
_entity.type
_entity.pdbx_description
1 polymer ?
#
loop_
_entity_poly.entity_id
_entity_poly.type
_entity_poly.pdbx_seq_one_letter_code
_entity_poly.pdbx_strand_id
1 'polypeptide(L)'
;MATAVHEFKPQAWRAGLYSAIFPGLGQMYNGDFGRGSFYFVLAFILIITFYLVVPFFIFIVFWMYNIYQAYSYARNFGKDFNNNEQECED
;
A
#
# COMPACT_ATOMS: atom_id res chain seq x y z
N MET A 1 -4.65 -57.74 4.28
CA MET A 1 -4.61 -56.62 5.26
C MET A 1 -4.97 -55.35 4.50
N ALA A 2 -6.17 -54.84 4.69
CA ALA A 2 -6.58 -53.56 4.10
C ALA A 2 -5.96 -52.44 4.94
N THR A 3 -4.96 -51.75 4.41
CA THR A 3 -4.45 -50.53 5.00
C THR A 3 -5.52 -49.46 4.82
N ALA A 4 -6.17 -49.07 5.92
CA ALA A 4 -7.09 -47.94 5.92
C ALA A 4 -6.29 -46.67 5.62
N VAL A 5 -6.27 -46.26 4.35
CA VAL A 5 -5.77 -44.97 3.94
C VAL A 5 -6.71 -43.95 4.57
N HIS A 6 -6.24 -43.20 5.57
CA HIS A 6 -7.05 -42.25 6.30
C HIS A 6 -7.61 -41.23 5.30
N GLU A 7 -8.92 -41.29 5.02
CA GLU A 7 -9.58 -40.42 4.06
C GLU A 7 -9.60 -39.00 4.64
N PHE A 8 -8.61 -38.18 4.26
CA PHE A 8 -8.48 -36.81 4.73
C PHE A 8 -9.61 -35.95 4.12
N LYS A 9 -10.67 -35.73 4.90
CA LYS A 9 -11.71 -34.74 4.55
C LYS A 9 -11.28 -33.35 5.01
N PRO A 10 -10.94 -32.41 4.11
CA PRO A 10 -10.59 -31.05 4.50
C PRO A 10 -11.79 -30.38 5.19
N GLN A 11 -11.57 -29.82 6.38
CA GLN A 11 -12.61 -29.12 7.11
C GLN A 11 -12.71 -27.66 6.64
N ALA A 12 -13.89 -27.26 6.18
CA ALA A 12 -14.12 -25.95 5.55
C ALA A 12 -13.68 -24.75 6.42
N TRP A 13 -13.90 -24.81 7.74
CA TRP A 13 -13.50 -23.73 8.64
C TRP A 13 -11.98 -23.59 8.77
N ARG A 14 -11.22 -24.70 8.70
CA ARG A 14 -9.74 -24.67 8.70
C ARG A 14 -9.22 -24.06 7.41
N ALA A 15 -9.81 -24.42 6.27
CA ALA A 15 -9.50 -23.81 4.98
C ALA A 15 -9.78 -22.28 4.99
N GLY A 16 -10.87 -21.87 5.65
CA GLY A 16 -11.16 -20.46 5.90
C GLY A 16 -10.07 -19.77 6.73
N LEU A 17 -9.65 -20.39 7.84
CA LEU A 17 -8.59 -19.85 8.69
C LEU A 17 -7.24 -19.73 7.96
N TYR A 18 -6.87 -20.73 7.16
CA TYR A 18 -5.66 -20.66 6.34
C TYR A 18 -5.74 -19.54 5.30
N SER A 19 -6.88 -19.35 4.65
CA SER A 19 -7.10 -18.23 3.72
C SER A 19 -7.06 -16.86 4.40
N ALA A 20 -7.43 -16.79 5.69
CA ALA A 20 -7.40 -15.56 6.48
C ALA A 20 -5.98 -15.14 6.87
N ILE A 21 -5.03 -16.08 6.98
CA ILE A 21 -3.61 -15.79 7.23
C ILE A 21 -2.95 -15.27 5.96
N PHE A 22 -3.18 -15.93 4.82
CA PHE A 22 -2.68 -15.48 3.53
C PHE A 22 -3.58 -15.98 2.38
N PRO A 23 -3.90 -15.13 1.39
CA PRO A 23 -4.70 -15.55 0.24
C PRO A 23 -4.09 -16.75 -0.49
N GLY A 24 -4.91 -17.76 -0.79
CA GLY A 24 -4.48 -18.98 -1.50
C GLY A 24 -4.13 -20.16 -0.59
N LEU A 25 -3.77 -19.94 0.68
CA LEU A 25 -3.39 -21.03 1.60
C LEU A 25 -4.54 -22.00 1.92
N GLY A 26 -5.78 -21.50 2.03
CA GLY A 26 -6.93 -22.39 2.24
C GLY A 26 -7.26 -23.27 1.04
N GLN A 27 -6.96 -22.80 -0.18
CA GLN A 27 -7.12 -23.62 -1.38
C GLN A 27 -6.02 -24.69 -1.45
N MET A 28 -4.80 -24.37 -1.04
CA MET A 28 -3.72 -25.37 -0.87
C MET A 28 -4.05 -26.41 0.20
N TYR A 29 -4.69 -26.01 1.31
CA TYR A 29 -5.18 -26.96 2.33
C TYR A 29 -6.24 -27.93 1.81
N ASN A 30 -7.07 -27.47 0.86
CA ASN A 30 -8.06 -28.30 0.18
C ASN A 30 -7.45 -29.18 -0.93
N GLY A 31 -6.13 -29.17 -1.13
CA GLY A 31 -5.44 -29.91 -2.18
C GLY A 31 -5.50 -29.26 -3.57
N ASP A 32 -6.14 -28.09 -3.70
CA ASP A 32 -6.21 -27.31 -4.93
C ASP A 32 -5.03 -26.34 -5.02
N PHE A 33 -3.85 -26.92 -5.27
CA PHE A 33 -2.60 -26.16 -5.38
C PHE A 33 -2.59 -25.20 -6.57
N GLY A 34 -3.27 -25.55 -7.67
CA GLY A 34 -3.34 -24.72 -8.86
C GLY A 34 -4.01 -23.38 -8.57
N ARG A 35 -5.22 -23.42 -8.00
CA ARG A 35 -5.92 -22.19 -7.62
C ARG A 35 -5.26 -21.49 -6.43
N GLY A 36 -4.75 -22.24 -5.46
CA GLY A 36 -4.04 -21.67 -4.32
C GLY A 36 -2.82 -20.83 -4.71
N SER A 37 -1.98 -21.35 -5.62
CA SER A 37 -0.82 -20.63 -6.13
C SER A 37 -1.20 -19.37 -6.91
N PHE A 38 -2.26 -19.44 -7.72
CA PHE A 38 -2.78 -18.27 -8.43
C PHE A 38 -3.16 -17.12 -7.48
N TYR A 39 -3.94 -17.40 -6.44
CA TYR A 39 -4.33 -16.38 -5.45
C TYR A 39 -3.14 -15.85 -4.64
N PHE A 40 -2.16 -16.71 -4.35
CA PHE A 40 -0.94 -16.31 -3.67
C PHE A 40 -0.13 -15.30 -4.48
N VAL A 41 0.12 -15.60 -5.76
CA VAL A 41 0.86 -14.71 -6.68
C VAL A 41 0.11 -13.40 -6.90
N LEU A 42 -1.21 -13.48 -7.08
CA LEU A 42 -2.05 -12.29 -7.25
C LEU A 42 -1.98 -11.37 -6.03
N ALA A 43 -2.05 -11.93 -4.82
CA ALA A 43 -1.90 -11.16 -3.59
C ALA A 43 -0.53 -10.47 -3.51
N PHE A 44 0.54 -11.15 -3.92
CA PHE A 44 1.89 -10.58 -3.94
C PHE A 44 2.00 -9.39 -4.90
N ILE A 45 1.44 -9.52 -6.11
CA ILE A 45 1.39 -8.44 -7.11
C ILE A 45 0.61 -7.24 -6.54
N LEU A 46 -0.56 -7.47 -5.95
CA LEU A 46 -1.39 -6.41 -5.38
C LEU A 46 -0.68 -5.66 -4.24
N ILE A 47 0.04 -6.37 -3.36
CA ILE A 47 0.82 -5.76 -2.28
C ILE A 47 1.92 -4.87 -2.85
N ILE A 48 2.68 -5.36 -3.84
CA ILE A 48 3.73 -4.57 -4.50
C ILE A 48 3.13 -3.34 -5.18
N THR A 49 2.06 -3.51 -5.95
CA THR A 49 1.38 -2.39 -6.62
C THR A 49 0.88 -1.37 -5.62
N PHE A 50 0.27 -1.79 -4.50
CA PHE A 50 -0.17 -0.87 -3.45
C PHE A 50 1.00 -0.08 -2.85
N TYR A 51 2.12 -0.75 -2.57
CA TYR A 51 3.34 -0.13 -2.07
C TYR A 51 4.00 0.84 -3.05
N LEU A 52 3.73 0.75 -4.35
CA LEU A 52 4.21 1.70 -5.34
C LEU A 52 3.25 2.88 -5.55
N VAL A 53 1.94 2.60 -5.55
CA VAL A 53 0.90 3.58 -5.87
C VAL A 53 0.71 4.60 -4.75
N VAL A 54 0.68 4.17 -3.48
CA VAL A 54 0.48 5.08 -2.33
C VAL A 54 1.60 6.13 -2.21
N PRO A 55 2.90 5.77 -2.18
CA PRO A 55 3.95 6.78 -2.09
C PRO A 55 4.04 7.67 -3.33
N PHE A 56 3.65 7.17 -4.50
CA PHE A 56 3.57 8.00 -5.71
C PHE A 56 2.58 9.15 -5.56
N PHE A 57 1.38 8.90 -5.02
CA PHE A 57 0.42 9.97 -4.74
C PHE A 57 0.90 10.92 -3.64
N ILE A 58 1.50 10.39 -2.57
CA ILE A 58 2.09 11.22 -1.51
C ILE A 58 3.16 12.15 -2.09
N PHE A 59 4.01 11.63 -2.98
CA PHE A 59 5.04 12.43 -3.65
C PHE A 59 4.44 13.57 -4.48
N ILE A 60 3.38 13.31 -5.26
CA ILE A 60 2.71 14.35 -6.05
C ILE A 60 2.17 15.47 -5.14
N VAL A 61 1.49 15.11 -4.04
CA VAL A 61 0.95 16.09 -3.10
C VAL A 61 2.07 16.90 -2.45
N PHE A 62 3.13 16.22 -2.02
CA PHE A 62 4.30 16.88 -1.44
C PHE A 62 4.98 17.82 -2.44
N TRP A 63 5.09 17.44 -3.70
CA TRP A 63 5.67 18.27 -4.74
C TRP A 63 4.85 19.55 -4.98
N MET A 64 3.53 19.44 -5.07
CA MET A 64 2.64 20.61 -5.16
C MET A 64 2.77 21.52 -3.94
N TYR A 65 2.86 20.94 -2.73
CA TYR A 65 3.08 21.69 -1.50
C TYR A 65 4.40 22.48 -1.53
N ASN A 66 5.48 21.90 -2.03
CA ASN A 66 6.77 22.59 -2.18
C ASN A 66 6.68 23.79 -3.13
N ILE A 67 5.99 23.65 -4.26
CA ILE A 67 5.76 24.76 -5.20
C ILE A 67 5.00 25.89 -4.50
N TYR A 68 3.92 25.56 -3.80
CA TYR A 68 3.14 26.54 -3.04
C TYR A 68 3.99 27.24 -1.97
N GLN A 69 4.80 26.49 -1.23
CA GLN A 69 5.68 27.04 -0.20
C GLN A 69 6.72 27.99 -0.80
N ALA A 70 7.38 27.62 -1.90
CA ALA A 70 8.36 28.46 -2.57
C ALA A 70 7.73 29.76 -3.09
N TYR A 71 6.53 29.68 -3.69
CA TYR A 71 5.79 30.85 -4.15
C TYR A 71 5.39 31.78 -3.00
N SER A 72 4.86 31.20 -1.91
CA SER A 72 4.46 31.97 -0.72
C SER A 72 5.67 32.66 -0.08
N TYR A 73 6.80 31.95 0.04
CA TYR A 73 8.03 32.48 0.60
C TYR A 73 8.56 33.67 -0.22
N ALA A 74 8.66 33.52 -1.55
CA ALA A 74 9.13 34.59 -2.43
C ALA A 74 8.21 35.83 -2.35
N ARG A 75 6.89 35.62 -2.25
CA ARG A 75 5.92 36.71 -2.16
C ARG A 75 5.98 37.46 -0.82
N ASN A 76 6.22 36.76 0.28
CA ASN A 76 6.30 37.38 1.59
C ASN A 76 7.63 38.11 1.79
N PHE A 77 8.74 37.53 1.29
CA PHE A 77 10.06 38.17 1.35
C PHE A 77 10.07 39.55 0.70
N GLY A 78 9.44 39.70 -0.48
CA GLY A 78 9.35 41.00 -1.15
C GLY A 78 8.49 42.02 -0.40
N LYS A 79 7.46 41.59 0.34
CA LYS A 79 6.65 42.49 1.18
C LYS A 79 7.41 42.95 2.41
N ASP A 80 8.08 42.03 3.08
CA ASP A 80 8.86 42.34 4.29
C ASP A 80 10.00 43.31 3.96
N PHE A 81 10.68 43.10 2.83
CA PHE A 81 11.73 44.02 2.35
C PHE A 81 11.21 45.45 2.12
N ASN A 82 10.08 45.60 1.42
CA ASN A 82 9.54 46.92 1.08
C ASN A 82 9.04 47.70 2.32
N ASN A 83 8.41 47.01 3.28
CA ASN A 83 7.96 47.64 4.52
C ASN A 83 9.13 48.17 5.35
N ASN A 84 10.25 47.44 5.41
CA ASN A 84 11.45 47.87 6.15
C ASN A 84 12.14 49.08 5.50
N GLU A 85 12.06 49.21 4.18
CA GLU A 85 12.62 50.37 3.46
C GLU A 85 11.80 51.64 3.73
N GLN A 86 10.47 51.54 3.80
CA GLN A 86 9.58 52.66 4.16
C GLN A 86 9.82 53.17 5.59
N GLU A 87 10.04 52.27 6.56
CA GLU A 87 10.30 52.64 7.96
C GLU A 87 11.65 53.39 8.16
N CYS A 88 12.57 53.31 7.18
CA CYS A 88 13.83 54.06 7.19
C CYS A 88 13.74 55.43 6.50
N GLU A 89 12.67 55.68 5.73
CA GLU A 89 12.43 56.96 5.06
C GLU A 89 11.55 57.91 5.90
N ASP A 90 10.76 57.38 6.85
CA ASP A 90 9.94 58.14 7.82
C ASP A 90 10.71 58.55 9.09
#